data_AF-A0A3D4RQE9-F1
#
_entry.id   AF-A0A3D4RQE9-F1
#
_cell.length_a   1.000
_cell.length_b   1.000
_cell.length_c   1.000
_cell.angle_alpha   90.00
_cell.angle_beta   90.00
_cell.angle_gamma   90.00
#
_symmetry.space_group_name_H-M   'P 1'
#
loop_
_entity.id
_entity.type
_entity.pdbx_description
1 polymer ?
#
loop_
_entity_poly.entity_id
_entity_poly.type
_entity_poly.pdbx_seq_one_letter_code
_entity_poly.pdbx_strand_id
1 'polypeptide(L)'
;MPINQRRPYLLAYDIADPKRLRAVHRTLREFGIALQYSVFLVIGTTRDIDDLLAGLDDIIEPEADDIRVYPLPMRFDAEQYGRQWLPAGIDLPTDANLTQAFLAMLAEHDACTKDA
;
A
#
# COMPACT_ATOMS: atom_id res chain seq x y z
N MET A 1 7.51 13.53 12.83
CA MET A 1 7.68 12.19 12.22
C MET A 1 9.04 12.17 11.56
N PRO A 2 9.89 11.14 11.75
CA PRO A 2 11.18 11.06 11.05
C PRO A 2 10.93 10.88 9.54
N ILE A 3 11.41 11.82 8.73
CA ILE A 3 11.09 11.93 7.30
C ILE A 3 11.67 10.75 6.49
N ASN A 4 12.79 10.17 6.96
CA ASN A 4 13.58 9.20 6.20
C ASN A 4 13.41 7.75 6.67
N GLN A 5 12.53 7.49 7.65
CA GLN A 5 12.30 6.12 8.11
C GLN A 5 11.24 5.47 7.21
N ARG A 6 11.63 4.39 6.53
CA ARG A 6 10.68 3.55 5.80
C ARG A 6 9.73 2.87 6.78
N ARG A 7 8.44 2.89 6.49
CA ARG A 7 7.40 2.21 7.27
C ARG A 7 6.21 1.83 6.39
N PRO A 8 5.39 0.87 6.82
CA PRO A 8 4.14 0.56 6.14
C PRO A 8 3.11 1.69 6.29
N TYR A 9 2.30 1.88 5.26
CA TYR A 9 1.15 2.79 5.21
C TYR A 9 -0.04 2.05 4.63
N LEU A 10 -1.20 2.18 5.29
CA LEU A 10 -2.46 1.74 4.73
C LEU A 10 -3.04 2.88 3.90
N LEU A 11 -3.19 2.67 2.60
CA LEU A 11 -3.81 3.62 1.68
C LEU A 11 -5.19 3.09 1.30
N ALA A 12 -6.23 3.85 1.59
CA ALA A 12 -7.59 3.55 1.20
C ALA A 12 -8.10 4.65 0.27
N TYR A 13 -8.87 4.27 -0.74
CA TYR A 13 -9.50 5.23 -1.64
C TYR A 13 -10.99 4.95 -1.82
N ASP A 14 -11.74 6.02 -2.04
CA ASP A 14 -13.12 6.00 -2.51
C ASP A 14 -13.20 6.88 -3.75
N ILE A 15 -13.35 6.27 -4.92
CA ILE A 15 -13.26 6.95 -6.23
C ILE A 15 -14.55 6.70 -6.98
N ALA A 16 -15.24 7.77 -7.35
CA ALA A 16 -16.56 7.68 -7.96
C ALA A 16 -16.51 7.31 -9.45
N ASP A 17 -15.49 7.77 -10.18
CA ASP A 17 -15.38 7.55 -11.63
C ASP A 17 -14.55 6.29 -11.97
N PRO A 18 -15.09 5.34 -12.77
CA PRO A 18 -14.38 4.11 -13.14
C PRO A 18 -13.09 4.32 -13.96
N LYS A 19 -12.94 5.44 -14.69
CA LYS A 19 -11.71 5.72 -15.45
C LYS A 19 -10.61 6.22 -14.50
N ARG A 20 -10.94 7.17 -13.60
CA ARG A 20 -10.01 7.63 -12.55
C ARG A 20 -9.62 6.49 -11.63
N LEU A 21 -10.57 5.62 -11.26
CA LEU A 21 -10.30 4.44 -10.45
C LEU A 21 -9.25 3.54 -11.09
N ARG A 22 -9.38 3.21 -12.38
CA ARG A 22 -8.38 2.38 -13.09
C ARG A 22 -7.01 3.06 -13.15
N ALA A 23 -6.97 4.39 -13.29
CA ALA A 23 -5.73 5.14 -13.30
C ALA A 23 -5.06 5.08 -11.92
N VAL A 24 -5.77 5.43 -10.85
CA VAL A 24 -5.28 5.35 -9.46
C VAL A 24 -4.85 3.93 -9.11
N HIS A 25 -5.66 2.92 -9.41
CA HIS A 25 -5.33 1.52 -9.13
C HIS A 25 -4.07 1.06 -9.87
N ARG A 26 -3.86 1.51 -11.12
CA ARG A 26 -2.63 1.21 -11.87
C ARG A 26 -1.43 1.88 -11.23
N THR A 27 -1.53 3.17 -10.89
CA THR A 27 -0.47 3.91 -10.21
C THR A 27 -0.10 3.20 -8.91
N LEU A 28 -1.07 2.91 -8.04
CA LEU A 28 -0.82 2.28 -6.73
C LEU A 28 -0.19 0.88 -6.80
N ARG A 29 -0.43 0.11 -7.87
CA ARG A 29 0.20 -1.21 -8.06
C ARG A 29 1.71 -1.15 -8.29
N GLU A 30 2.25 0.00 -8.67
CA GLU A 30 3.70 0.21 -8.81
C GLU A 30 4.36 0.50 -7.46
N PHE A 31 3.59 0.98 -6.47
CA PHE A 31 4.10 1.39 -5.15
C PHE A 31 3.73 0.44 -4.00
N GLY A 32 2.74 -0.44 -4.18
CA GLY A 32 2.26 -1.28 -3.10
C GLY A 32 1.40 -2.46 -3.53
N ILE A 33 0.92 -3.18 -2.53
CA ILE A 33 0.13 -4.40 -2.70
C ILE A 33 -1.33 -4.11 -2.42
N ALA A 34 -2.22 -4.51 -3.33
CA ALA A 34 -3.66 -4.41 -3.13
C ALA A 34 -4.11 -5.47 -2.10
N LEU A 35 -4.61 -5.03 -0.95
CA LEU A 35 -5.21 -5.91 0.06
C LEU A 35 -6.69 -6.16 -0.23
N GLN A 36 -7.38 -5.15 -0.74
CA GLN A 36 -8.76 -5.20 -1.21
C GLN A 36 -8.93 -4.32 -2.44
N TYR A 37 -10.13 -4.32 -3.03
CA TYR A 37 -10.41 -3.50 -4.20
C TYR A 37 -10.11 -2.01 -3.99
N SER A 38 -10.31 -1.48 -2.78
CA SER A 38 -10.12 -0.07 -2.43
C SER A 38 -9.04 0.18 -1.38
N VAL A 39 -8.27 -0.85 -1.03
CA VAL A 39 -7.28 -0.78 0.06
C VAL A 39 -5.95 -1.34 -0.39
N PHE A 40 -4.91 -0.54 -0.23
CA PHE A 40 -3.54 -0.83 -0.57
C PHE A 40 -2.64 -0.73 0.66
N LEU A 41 -1.60 -1.54 0.67
CA LEU A 41 -0.52 -1.45 1.62
C LEU A 41 0.74 -0.99 0.88
N VAL A 42 1.22 0.19 1.24
CA VAL A 42 2.36 0.87 0.61
C VAL A 42 3.50 0.94 1.61
N ILE A 43 4.74 0.78 1.13
CA ILE A 43 5.93 0.95 1.95
C ILE A 43 6.70 2.13 1.39
N GLY A 44 7.01 3.09 2.25
CA GLY A 44 7.80 4.23 1.84
C GLY A 44 8.35 5.01 3.02
N THR A 45 9.19 5.99 2.70
CA THR A 45 9.44 7.12 3.58
C THR A 45 8.22 8.06 3.60
N THR A 46 8.20 9.06 4.48
CA THR A 46 7.13 10.08 4.39
C THR A 46 7.19 10.83 3.06
N ARG A 47 8.39 11.10 2.54
CA ARG A 47 8.59 11.71 1.23
C ARG A 47 8.01 10.87 0.10
N ASP A 48 8.27 9.56 0.10
CA ASP A 48 7.76 8.66 -0.93
C ASP A 48 6.23 8.70 -1.00
N ILE A 49 5.57 8.82 0.17
CA ILE A 49 4.11 8.95 0.26
C ILE A 49 3.65 10.33 -0.21
N ASP A 50 4.34 11.41 0.16
CA ASP A 50 3.99 12.75 -0.30
C ASP A 50 4.10 12.86 -1.82
N ASP A 51 5.16 12.32 -2.41
CA ASP A 51 5.37 12.28 -3.86
C ASP A 51 4.31 11.41 -4.57
N LEU A 52 3.93 10.28 -3.96
CA LEU A 52 2.83 9.44 -4.45
C LEU A 52 1.49 10.20 -4.42
N LEU A 53 1.17 10.88 -3.33
CA LEU A 53 -0.07 11.65 -3.19
C LEU A 53 -0.12 12.80 -4.20
N ALA A 54 0.98 13.52 -4.39
CA ALA A 54 1.08 14.57 -5.41
C ALA A 54 0.81 14.03 -6.83
N GLY A 55 1.33 12.84 -7.16
CA GLY A 55 1.03 12.20 -8.44
C GLY A 55 -0.41 11.70 -8.59
N LEU A 56 -1.10 11.41 -7.47
CA LEU A 56 -2.51 11.02 -7.47
C LEU A 56 -3.44 12.23 -7.57
N ASP A 57 -3.03 13.39 -7.04
CA ASP A 57 -3.78 14.65 -7.14
C ASP A 57 -4.02 15.08 -8.60
N ASP A 58 -3.09 14.75 -9.51
CA ASP A 58 -3.25 14.99 -10.96
C ASP A 58 -4.28 14.05 -11.63
N ILE A 59 -4.73 13.01 -10.93
CA ILE A 59 -5.61 11.96 -11.45
C ILE A 59 -7.02 12.09 -10.86
N ILE A 60 -7.14 12.44 -9.58
CA ILE A 60 -8.40 12.46 -8.84
C ILE A 60 -9.18 13.77 -9.01
N GLU A 61 -10.47 13.72 -8.73
CA GLU A 61 -11.32 14.90 -8.56
C GLU A 61 -11.54 15.13 -7.05
N PRO A 62 -10.93 16.15 -6.42
CA PRO A 62 -10.98 16.34 -4.97
C PRO A 62 -12.39 16.52 -4.40
N GLU A 63 -13.36 16.98 -5.21
CA GLU A 63 -14.76 17.13 -4.77
C GLU A 63 -15.55 15.81 -4.78
N ALA A 64 -15.07 14.79 -5.52
CA ALA A 64 -15.80 13.55 -5.77
C ALA A 64 -15.06 12.28 -5.33
N ASP A 65 -13.76 12.38 -5.09
CA ASP A 65 -12.89 11.27 -4.72
C ASP A 65 -12.20 11.55 -3.37
N ASP A 66 -11.98 10.51 -2.56
CA ASP A 66 -11.28 10.60 -1.28
C ASP A 66 -10.13 9.59 -1.26
N ILE A 67 -8.92 10.05 -0.91
CA ILE A 67 -7.75 9.19 -0.69
C ILE A 67 -7.23 9.45 0.72
N ARG A 68 -7.09 8.38 1.49
CA ARG A 68 -6.63 8.43 2.87
C ARG A 68 -5.43 7.53 3.07
N VAL A 69 -4.42 8.07 3.75
CA VAL A 69 -3.20 7.35 4.07
C VAL A 69 -2.99 7.33 5.58
N TYR A 70 -2.82 6.13 6.12
CA TYR A 70 -2.60 5.91 7.54
C TYR A 70 -1.23 5.28 7.76
N PRO A 71 -0.30 5.95 8.45
CA PRO A 71 0.96 5.32 8.81
C PRO A 71 0.71 4.19 9.79
N LEU A 72 1.32 3.03 9.53
CA LEU A 72 1.25 1.87 10.40
C LEU A 72 2.56 1.73 11.18
N PRO A 73 2.51 1.14 12.40
CA PRO A 73 3.73 0.74 13.10
C PRO A 73 4.47 -0.35 12.31
N MET A 74 5.78 -0.45 12.49
CA MET A 74 6.62 -1.46 11.82
C MET A 74 6.19 -2.91 12.13
N ARG A 75 5.52 -3.10 13.27
CA ARG A 75 4.87 -4.34 13.64
C ARG A 75 3.40 -4.04 13.88
N PHE A 76 2.53 -4.65 13.09
CA PHE A 76 1.09 -4.51 13.23
C PHE A 76 0.42 -5.88 13.17
N ASP A 77 -0.56 -6.10 14.03
CA ASP A 77 -1.38 -7.30 13.94
C ASP A 77 -2.44 -7.07 12.87
N ALA A 78 -2.59 -8.04 11.96
CA ALA A 78 -3.60 -7.99 10.92
C ALA A 78 -4.28 -9.35 10.85
N GLU A 79 -5.59 -9.33 11.11
CA GLU A 79 -6.45 -10.49 11.01
C GLU A 79 -7.42 -10.25 9.84
N GLN A 80 -7.55 -11.23 8.96
CA GLN A 80 -8.51 -11.17 7.86
C GLN A 80 -9.72 -12.03 8.19
N TYR A 81 -10.90 -11.40 8.17
CA TYR A 81 -12.18 -12.08 8.31
C TYR A 81 -12.93 -11.99 6.98
N GLY A 82 -13.38 -13.11 6.41
CA GLY A 82 -14.20 -13.17 5.19
C GLY A 82 -13.61 -14.01 4.05
N ARG A 83 -14.16 -13.85 2.82
CA ARG A 83 -13.70 -14.61 1.64
C ARG A 83 -12.31 -14.11 1.19
N GLN A 84 -11.36 -15.02 1.07
CA GLN A 84 -10.02 -14.76 0.53
C GLN A 84 -10.14 -14.33 -0.94
N TRP A 85 -9.74 -13.08 -1.26
CA TRP A 85 -9.74 -12.53 -2.62
C TRP A 85 -8.42 -12.81 -3.37
N LEU A 86 -7.42 -13.38 -2.71
CA LEU A 86 -6.13 -13.61 -3.35
C LEU A 86 -6.21 -14.62 -4.50
N PRO A 87 -5.45 -14.40 -5.59
CA PRO A 87 -5.31 -15.37 -6.66
C PRO A 87 -4.85 -16.73 -6.10
N ALA A 88 -5.36 -17.83 -6.67
CA ALA A 88 -4.92 -19.17 -6.30
C ALA A 88 -3.38 -19.27 -6.38
N GLY A 89 -2.74 -19.68 -5.28
CA GLY A 89 -1.28 -19.78 -5.17
C GLY A 89 -0.61 -18.65 -4.38
N ILE A 90 -1.34 -17.63 -3.93
CA ILE A 90 -0.87 -16.65 -2.95
C ILE A 90 -1.70 -16.84 -1.68
N ASP A 91 -1.08 -17.44 -0.67
CA ASP A 91 -1.65 -17.45 0.68
C ASP A 91 -1.12 -16.23 1.45
N LEU A 92 -2.04 -15.39 1.91
CA LEU A 92 -1.75 -14.56 3.08
C LEU A 92 -1.58 -15.53 4.23
N PRO A 93 -0.45 -15.54 4.96
CA PRO A 93 -0.26 -16.46 6.06
C PRO A 93 -1.35 -16.23 7.10
N THR A 94 -2.36 -17.10 7.10
CA THR A 94 -3.53 -17.05 8.00
C THR A 94 -3.15 -17.26 9.46
N ASP A 95 -1.93 -17.75 9.71
CA ASP A 95 -1.51 -18.27 11.00
C ASP A 95 -0.27 -17.54 11.55
N ALA A 96 0.40 -16.72 10.73
CA ALA A 96 1.65 -16.08 11.12
C ALA A 96 1.88 -14.77 10.36
N ASN A 97 1.33 -13.71 10.93
CA ASN A 97 1.84 -12.34 10.87
C ASN A 97 2.15 -11.84 9.45
N LEU A 98 1.16 -11.20 8.82
CA LEU A 98 1.35 -10.32 7.65
C LEU A 98 2.62 -9.48 7.77
N THR A 99 2.90 -8.98 8.98
CA THR A 99 4.15 -8.29 9.36
C THR A 99 5.42 -9.07 9.04
N GLN A 100 5.49 -10.40 9.24
CA GLN A 100 6.69 -11.20 8.97
C GLN A 100 6.91 -11.43 7.47
N ALA A 101 5.85 -11.74 6.72
CA ALA A 101 5.93 -11.75 5.26
C ALA A 101 6.33 -10.37 4.71
N PHE A 102 5.82 -9.30 5.32
CA PHE A 102 6.17 -7.92 4.99
C PHE A 102 7.62 -7.55 5.35
N LEU A 103 8.09 -7.95 6.53
CA LEU A 103 9.47 -7.72 6.97
C LEU A 103 10.47 -8.50 6.11
N ALA A 104 10.10 -9.70 5.64
CA ALA A 104 10.90 -10.44 4.67
C ALA A 104 11.00 -9.70 3.32
N MET A 105 9.87 -9.18 2.80
CA MET A 105 9.88 -8.37 1.56
C MET A 105 10.64 -7.04 1.71
N LEU A 106 10.56 -6.40 2.89
CA LEU A 106 11.36 -5.23 3.24
C LEU A 106 12.86 -5.52 3.26
N ALA A 107 13.26 -6.65 3.85
CA ALA A 107 14.64 -7.08 3.92
C ALA A 107 15.23 -7.41 2.54
N GLU A 108 14.42 -7.98 1.64
CA GLU A 108 14.84 -8.26 0.26
C GLU A 108 14.99 -6.98 -0.59
N HIS A 109 14.12 -5.98 -0.41
CA HIS A 109 14.24 -4.69 -1.10
C HIS A 109 15.40 -3.81 -0.59
N ASP A 110 15.76 -3.90 0.70
CA ASP A 110 16.95 -3.22 1.26
C ASP A 110 18.27 -3.85 0.78
N ALA A 111 18.27 -5.12 0.37
CA ALA A 111 19.43 -5.75 -0.27
C ALA A 111 19.63 -5.24 -1.71
N CYS A 112 18.55 -5.01 -2.45
CA CYS A 112 18.61 -4.52 -3.83
C CYS A 112 19.09 -3.05 -3.94
N THR A 113 18.91 -2.24 -2.89
CA THR A 113 19.34 -0.83 -2.87
C THR A 113 20.78 -0.62 -2.39
N LYS A 114 21.48 -1.66 -1.93
CA LYS A 114 22.89 -1.59 -1.50
C LYS A 114 23.91 -2.01 -2.56
N ASP A 115 23.46 -2.57 -3.68
CA ASP A 115 24.33 -3.04 -4.78
C ASP A 115 24.27 -2.16 -6.05
N ALA A 116 23.86 -0.89 -5.93
CA ALA A 116 23.86 0.09 -7.03
C ALA A 116 24.71 1.33 -6.73
#